data_AF-A0A137Q2P2-F1
#
_entry.id   AF-A0A137Q2P2-F1
#
_cell.length_a   1.000
_cell.length_b   1.000
_cell.length_c   1.000
_cell.angle_alpha   90.00
_cell.angle_beta   90.00
_cell.angle_gamma   90.00
#
_symmetry.space_group_name_H-M   'P 1'
#
loop_
_entity.id
_entity.type
_entity.pdbx_description
1 polymer ?
#
loop_
_entity_poly.entity_id
_entity_poly.type
_entity_poly.pdbx_seq_one_letter_code
_entity_poly.pdbx_strand_id
1 'polypeptide(L)'
;MLCQCIAPNQKNWILKLLAIEFVINSARSEVTGYAPFFLNYGCMSCSLIWNLPSQSEFPGIRIFAQNLKNAIIQAHDSILSHQVREVQMANRK
;
A
#
# COMPACT_ATOMS: atom_id res chain seq x y z
N MET A 1 16.34 -18.87 0.14
CA MET A 1 15.73 -17.68 0.76
C MET A 1 14.28 -17.43 0.36
N LEU A 2 13.95 -17.25 -0.93
CA LEU A 2 12.58 -16.86 -1.35
C LEU A 2 11.49 -17.84 -0.89
N CYS A 3 11.70 -19.13 -1.17
CA CYS A 3 10.76 -20.19 -0.77
C CYS A 3 10.77 -20.49 0.73
N GLN A 4 11.77 -19.99 1.48
CA GLN A 4 11.86 -20.20 2.94
C GLN A 4 11.02 -19.17 3.70
N CYS A 5 10.77 -18.00 3.11
CA CYS A 5 10.01 -16.90 3.75
C CYS A 5 8.51 -16.92 3.41
N ILE A 6 8.11 -17.72 2.42
CA ILE A 6 6.72 -17.88 1.98
C ILE A 6 6.09 -19.01 2.79
N ALA A 7 4.90 -18.77 3.32
CA ALA A 7 4.16 -19.79 4.06
C ALA A 7 3.77 -20.95 3.13
N PRO A 8 3.58 -22.18 3.63
CA PRO A 8 3.23 -23.34 2.80
C PRO A 8 1.97 -23.13 1.95
N ASN A 9 1.05 -22.27 2.41
CA ASN A 9 -0.18 -21.93 1.69
C ASN A 9 0.02 -20.94 0.53
N GLN A 10 1.24 -20.42 0.31
CA GLN A 10 1.61 -19.47 -0.73
C GLN A 10 0.69 -18.24 -0.84
N LYS A 11 0.08 -17.79 0.26
CA LYS A 11 -0.81 -16.61 0.25
C LYS A 11 -0.14 -15.32 0.70
N ASN A 12 1.00 -15.42 1.39
CA ASN A 12 1.68 -14.27 1.99
C ASN A 12 2.84 -13.72 1.14
N TRP A 13 3.09 -14.27 -0.06
CA TRP A 13 4.25 -13.90 -0.87
C TRP A 13 4.25 -12.41 -1.26
N ILE A 14 3.08 -11.83 -1.55
CA ILE A 14 2.94 -10.40 -1.90
C ILE A 14 3.46 -9.52 -0.76
N LEU A 15 3.08 -9.83 0.48
CA LEU A 15 3.54 -9.08 1.66
C LEU A 15 5.03 -9.27 1.95
N LYS A 16 5.64 -10.34 1.44
CA LYS A 16 7.06 -10.66 1.66
C LYS A 16 7.96 -10.21 0.52
N LEU A 17 7.42 -9.95 -0.67
CA LEU A 17 8.18 -9.64 -1.88
C LEU A 17 9.12 -8.44 -1.68
N LEU A 18 8.58 -7.35 -1.13
CA LEU A 18 9.35 -6.12 -0.90
C LEU A 18 10.49 -6.33 0.11
N ALA A 19 10.23 -7.08 1.18
CA ALA A 19 11.27 -7.41 2.16
C ALA A 19 12.38 -8.30 1.56
N ILE A 20 12.00 -9.26 0.72
CA ILE A 20 12.93 -10.16 0.04
C ILE A 20 13.82 -9.37 -0.93
N GLU A 21 13.23 -8.51 -1.76
CA GLU A 21 13.95 -7.68 -2.72
C GLU A 21 14.97 -6.78 -2.00
N PHE A 22 14.54 -6.14 -0.91
CA PHE A 22 15.41 -5.29 -0.11
C PHE A 22 16.60 -6.05 0.48
N VAL A 23 16.37 -7.25 1.03
CA VAL A 23 17.46 -8.06 1.60
C VAL A 23 18.43 -8.49 0.49
N ILE A 24 17.93 -8.90 -0.68
CA ILE A 24 18.78 -9.29 -1.82
C ILE A 24 19.63 -8.09 -2.28
N ASN A 25 19.03 -6.91 -2.44
CA ASN A 25 19.75 -5.72 -2.89
C ASN A 25 20.67 -5.11 -1.83
N SER A 26 20.49 -5.47 -0.56
CA SER A 26 21.37 -5.08 0.54
C SER A 26 22.47 -6.11 0.83
N ALA A 27 22.35 -7.34 0.31
CA ALA A 27 23.30 -8.39 0.57
C ALA A 27 24.64 -8.10 -0.13
N ARG A 28 25.73 -8.20 0.63
CA ARG A 28 27.09 -8.03 0.11
C ARG A 28 27.51 -9.27 -0.68
N SER A 29 27.98 -9.09 -1.91
CA SER A 29 28.60 -10.16 -2.68
C SER A 29 29.99 -10.50 -2.14
N GLU A 30 30.33 -11.79 -2.06
CA GLU A 30 31.67 -12.24 -1.63
C GLU A 30 32.75 -11.92 -2.66
N VAL A 31 32.39 -11.91 -3.95
CA VAL A 31 33.36 -11.67 -5.05
C VAL A 31 33.71 -10.19 -5.18
N THR A 32 32.71 -9.31 -5.13
CA THR A 32 32.93 -7.87 -5.34
C THR A 32 33.04 -7.10 -4.04
N GLY A 33 32.60 -7.66 -2.91
CA GLY A 33 32.58 -6.99 -1.61
C GLY A 33 31.53 -5.88 -1.48
N TYR A 34 30.69 -5.66 -2.51
CA TYR A 34 29.68 -4.61 -2.54
C TYR A 34 28.27 -5.18 -2.60
N ALA A 35 27.31 -4.43 -2.05
CA ALA A 35 25.88 -4.70 -2.19
C ALA A 35 25.32 -4.03 -3.46
N PRO A 36 24.30 -4.62 -4.11
CA PRO A 36 23.66 -4.01 -5.29
C PRO A 36 23.16 -2.58 -5.08
N PHE A 37 22.59 -2.23 -3.92
CA PHE A 37 22.18 -0.84 -3.64
C PHE A 37 23.35 0.13 -3.73
N PHE A 38 24.49 -0.24 -3.14
CA PHE A 38 25.69 0.57 -3.19
C PHE A 38 26.22 0.71 -4.63
N LEU A 39 26.19 -0.37 -5.42
CA LEU A 39 26.66 -0.33 -6.80
C LEU A 39 25.77 0.52 -7.72
N ASN A 40 24.46 0.52 -7.51
CA ASN A 40 23.51 1.27 -8.35
C ASN A 40 23.37 2.74 -7.95
N TYR A 41 23.43 3.05 -6.65
CA TYR A 41 23.10 4.37 -6.12
C TYR A 41 24.25 5.06 -5.38
N GLY A 42 25.37 4.37 -5.14
CA GLY A 42 26.50 4.91 -4.38
C GLY A 42 26.28 4.98 -2.86
N CYS A 43 25.13 4.53 -2.36
CA CYS A 43 24.81 4.50 -0.94
C CYS A 43 23.98 3.25 -0.59
N MET A 44 23.99 2.88 0.69
CA MET A 44 23.10 1.83 1.20
C MET A 44 21.73 2.43 1.48
N SER A 45 20.68 1.70 1.09
CA SER A 45 19.30 2.08 1.40
C SER A 45 19.05 2.05 2.91
N CYS A 46 18.20 2.95 3.40
CA CYS A 46 17.76 2.96 4.79
C CYS A 46 17.07 1.63 5.15
N SER A 47 17.23 1.18 6.40
CA SER A 47 16.55 -0.01 6.91
C SER A 47 15.05 0.08 6.66
N LEU A 48 14.43 -1.03 6.22
CA LEU A 48 12.97 -1.21 6.17
C LEU A 48 12.40 -1.30 7.59
N ILE A 49 12.47 -0.21 8.34
CA ILE A 49 11.70 -0.05 9.56
C ILE A 49 10.28 0.28 9.09
N TRP A 50 9.51 -0.76 8.82
CA TRP A 50 8.07 -0.63 8.66
C TRP A 50 7.47 -0.47 10.05
N ASN A 51 7.59 0.74 10.62
CA ASN A 51 6.77 1.15 11.75
C ASN A 51 5.34 1.21 11.22
N LEU A 52 4.66 0.07 11.18
CA LEU A 52 3.23 0.06 10.94
C LEU A 52 2.65 0.76 12.16
N PRO A 53 2.11 1.98 12.00
CA PRO A 53 1.65 2.68 13.17
C PRO A 53 0.59 1.85 13.84
N SER A 54 0.68 1.69 15.15
CA SER A 54 -0.37 0.98 15.88
C SER A 54 -1.71 1.64 15.54
N GLN A 55 -2.81 0.89 15.61
CA GLN A 55 -4.12 1.49 15.30
C GLN A 55 -4.44 2.73 16.15
N SER A 56 -3.77 2.87 17.29
CA SER A 56 -3.87 4.00 18.23
C SER A 56 -2.87 5.12 18.02
N GLU A 57 -1.88 4.96 17.14
CA GLU A 57 -0.73 5.87 17.07
C GLU A 57 -1.11 7.24 16.51
N PHE A 58 -2.02 7.28 15.53
CA PHE A 58 -2.48 8.53 14.91
C PHE A 58 -4.00 8.56 14.76
N PRO A 59 -4.75 8.76 15.87
CA PRO A 59 -6.21 8.74 15.85
C PRO A 59 -6.78 9.88 14.99
N GLY A 60 -6.15 11.06 15.00
CA GLY A 60 -6.60 12.21 14.21
C GLY A 60 -6.52 11.98 12.69
N ILE A 61 -5.43 11.40 12.20
CA ILE A 61 -5.25 11.08 10.77
C ILE A 61 -6.27 10.03 10.33
N ARG A 62 -6.55 9.04 11.19
CA ARG A 62 -7.57 8.02 10.94
C ARG A 62 -8.97 8.61 10.83
N ILE A 63 -9.37 9.45 11.80
CA ILE A 63 -10.68 10.12 11.79
C ILE A 63 -10.82 10.97 10.53
N PHE A 64 -9.76 11.71 10.17
CA PHE A 64 -9.74 12.49 8.94
C PHE A 64 -9.94 11.61 7.68
N ALA A 65 -9.18 10.53 7.54
CA ALA A 65 -9.30 9.61 6.40
C ALA A 65 -10.70 8.95 6.34
N GLN A 66 -11.27 8.61 7.49
CA GLN A 66 -12.62 8.04 7.57
C GLN A 66 -13.70 9.07 7.18
N ASN A 67 -13.56 10.31 7.63
CA ASN A 67 -14.47 11.40 7.27
C ASN A 67 -14.39 11.72 5.77
N LEU A 68 -13.18 11.75 5.22
CA LEU A 68 -12.95 11.93 3.78
C LEU A 68 -13.64 10.81 2.98
N LYS A 69 -13.45 9.55 3.37
CA LYS A 69 -14.11 8.40 2.75
C LYS A 69 -15.63 8.55 2.78
N ASN A 70 -16.19 8.90 3.94
CA ASN A 70 -17.62 9.07 4.10
C ASN A 70 -18.16 10.22 3.22
N ALA A 71 -17.45 11.33 3.12
CA ALA A 71 -17.83 12.47 2.27
C ALA A 71 -17.86 12.10 0.79
N ILE A 72 -16.87 11.32 0.32
CA ILE A 72 -16.82 10.84 -1.06
C ILE A 72 -18.00 9.91 -1.37
N ILE A 73 -18.31 8.98 -0.47
CA ILE A 73 -19.47 8.08 -0.62
C ILE A 73 -20.77 8.88 -0.66
N GLN A 74 -20.95 9.85 0.24
CA GLN A 74 -22.14 10.71 0.25
C GLN A 74 -22.28 11.53 -1.04
N ALA A 75 -21.18 12.09 -1.55
CA ALA A 75 -21.19 12.82 -2.81
C ALA A 75 -21.59 11.92 -3.98
N HIS A 76 -21.04 10.70 -4.03
CA HIS A 76 -21.39 9.70 -5.03
C HIS A 76 -22.89 9.35 -5.00
N ASP A 77 -23.43 9.05 -3.82
CA ASP A 77 -24.85 8.69 -3.66
C ASP A 77 -25.77 9.87 -4.01
N SER A 78 -25.33 11.11 -3.71
CA SER A 78 -26.05 12.32 -4.08
C SER A 78 -26.13 12.48 -5.61
N ILE A 79 -25.03 12.23 -6.33
CA ILE A 79 -25.00 12.25 -7.80
C ILE A 79 -25.92 11.19 -8.38
N LEU A 80 -25.86 9.95 -7.87
CA LEU A 80 -26.76 8.88 -8.34
C LEU A 80 -28.22 9.21 -8.11
N SER A 81 -28.56 9.72 -6.92
CA SER A 81 -29.94 10.12 -6.61
C SER A 81 -30.43 11.24 -7.52
N HIS A 82 -29.55 12.17 -7.89
CA HIS A 82 -29.86 13.24 -8.83
C HIS A 82 -30.12 12.67 -10.24
N GLN A 83 -29.25 11.80 -10.73
CA GLN A 83 -29.41 11.17 -12.05
C GLN A 83 -30.72 10.38 -12.15
N VAL A 84 -31.09 9.63 -11.10
CA VAL A 84 -32.37 8.91 -11.05
C VAL A 84 -33.56 9.89 -11.16
N ARG A 85 -33.52 11.02 -10.44
CA ARG A 85 -34.58 12.04 -10.51
C ARG A 85 -34.69 12.67 -11.90
N GLU A 86 -33.56 13.01 -12.52
CA GLU A 86 -33.53 13.58 -13.87
C GLU A 86 -34.14 12.62 -14.90
N VAL A 87 -33.75 11.33 -14.85
CA VAL A 87 -34.30 10.30 -15.72
C VAL A 87 -35.81 10.12 -15.50
N GLN A 88 -36.28 10.15 -14.25
CA GLN A 88 -37.71 10.05 -13.94
C GLN A 88 -38.51 11.25 -14.47
N MET A 89 -38.00 12.47 -14.31
CA MET A 89 -38.64 13.68 -14.82
C MET A 89 -38.66 13.71 -16.35
N ALA A 90 -37.57 13.33 -17.00
CA ALA A 90 -37.48 13.24 -18.45
C ALA A 90 -38.45 12.19 -19.05
N ASN A 91 -38.75 11.13 -18.30
CA ASN A 91 -39.68 10.07 -18.71
C ASN A 91 -41.14 10.32 -18.31
N ARG A 92 -41.47 11.41 -17.62
CA ARG A 92 -42.86 11.80 -17.37
C ARG A 92 -43.47 12.38 -18.65
N LYS A 93 -44.34 11.60 -19.29
CA LYS A 93 -45.33 12.05 -20.28
C LYS A 93 -46.61 12.49 -19.60
#